data_AF-A0A850HI79-F1
#
_entry.id   AF-A0A850HI79-F1
#
_cell.length_a   1.000
_cell.length_b   1.000
_cell.length_c   1.000
_cell.angle_alpha   90.00
_cell.angle_beta   90.00
_cell.angle_gamma   90.00
#
_symmetry.space_group_name_H-M   'P 1'
#
loop_
_entity.id
_entity.type
_entity.pdbx_description
1 polymer ?
#
loop_
_entity_poly.entity_id
_entity_poly.type
_entity_poly.pdbx_seq_one_letter_code
_entity_poly.pdbx_strand_id
1 'polypeptide(L)'
;MEREYMNLPVVRKLAEKEQVGWRNPKKLSWEESKGILPVTASEVEDAKARLARFAPFIQKCFPETKESGGVIESELVPIEKMKELLNQEFGGTIEGTLLLKKDSHLAVAGSVKARGGIYEVLKHTEDLALEAGLITVEDDYSKLASDECRKYFSQYTIQVGSTGNLGLSIGIASAAVGYRVVVHMSADARQWKKDLLRSHGVTVIEYESDYSEAVKQGRKESDADPKSYFVDDENSKNLFLGYAVAAGRLKDQLTEQGICIDEEHPLFLYIPCGVGGAPGGVTYGAKEIWGDNVHVFFVEPVEAPCMILGMATGLHHEISVQEIGLTGQTHADGLAVGRPSGFVGKVMDPILSGEFTVHDKWLYEYMRALIKSENIFIEPSSCAAFEGPLKLNQYEETRGYLQEHGLLEKLPNAVHIAWATGGRLVPEEIRREYQNTYLEE
;
A
#
# COMPACT_ATOMS: atom_id res chain seq x y z
N MET A 1 28.45 14.61 11.66
CA MET A 1 27.64 14.11 12.79
C MET A 1 28.10 12.71 13.06
N GLU A 2 28.44 12.39 14.31
CA GLU A 2 28.47 10.98 14.72
C GLU A 2 27.10 10.37 14.42
N ARG A 3 27.06 9.08 14.09
CA ARG A 3 25.82 8.35 13.80
C ARG A 3 25.04 8.14 15.10
N GLU A 4 24.58 9.22 15.75
CA GLU A 4 23.89 9.20 17.05
C GLU A 4 22.66 8.30 17.02
N TYR A 5 22.00 8.17 15.86
CA TYR A 5 20.90 7.23 15.64
C TYR A 5 21.28 5.77 15.89
N MET A 6 22.56 5.37 15.77
CA MET A 6 23.04 4.03 16.11
C MET A 6 23.01 3.74 17.62
N ASN A 7 22.77 4.75 18.46
CA ASN A 7 22.55 4.54 19.89
C ASN A 7 21.14 3.98 20.17
N LEU A 8 20.20 4.14 19.23
CA LEU A 8 18.86 3.57 19.35
C LEU A 8 18.92 2.04 19.20
N PRO A 9 18.43 1.26 20.18
CA PRO A 9 18.50 -0.20 20.13
C PRO A 9 17.90 -0.80 18.85
N VAL A 10 16.75 -0.28 18.40
CA VAL A 10 16.10 -0.76 17.17
C VAL A 10 16.97 -0.54 15.94
N VAL A 11 17.66 0.61 15.83
CA VAL A 11 18.49 0.91 14.65
C VAL A 11 19.70 -0.03 14.57
N ARG A 12 20.28 -0.43 15.71
CA ARG A 12 21.35 -1.45 15.72
C ARG A 12 20.85 -2.80 15.22
N LYS A 13 19.70 -3.26 15.72
CA LYS A 13 19.07 -4.51 15.27
C LYS A 13 18.78 -4.49 13.77
N LEU A 14 18.28 -3.38 13.24
CA LEU A 14 18.08 -3.20 11.80
C LEU A 14 19.41 -3.31 11.04
N ALA A 15 20.46 -2.62 11.49
CA ALA A 15 21.79 -2.69 10.86
C ALA A 15 22.41 -4.11 10.90
N GLU A 16 22.08 -4.89 11.93
CA GLU A 16 22.47 -6.28 12.11
C GLU A 16 21.57 -7.28 11.36
N LYS A 17 20.58 -6.77 10.60
CA LYS A 17 19.61 -7.56 9.82
C LYS A 17 18.77 -8.51 10.69
N GLU A 18 18.52 -8.13 11.94
CA GLU A 18 17.61 -8.89 12.79
C GLU A 18 16.16 -8.60 12.41
N GLN A 19 15.31 -9.63 12.41
CA GLN A 19 13.86 -9.42 12.43
C GLN A 19 13.43 -8.79 13.76
N VAL A 20 12.71 -7.69 13.66
CA VAL A 20 12.20 -6.92 14.80
C VAL A 20 10.69 -6.78 14.75
N GLY A 21 10.05 -6.84 15.92
CA GLY A 21 8.79 -6.15 16.19
C GLY A 21 9.12 -4.86 16.93
N TRP A 22 8.67 -3.73 16.39
CA TRP A 22 8.88 -2.39 16.94
C TRP A 22 7.53 -1.79 17.32
N ARG A 23 7.41 -1.24 18.54
CA ARG A 23 6.25 -0.41 18.91
C ARG A 23 6.60 1.06 18.70
N ASN A 24 5.61 1.83 18.25
CA ASN A 24 5.79 3.25 18.06
C ASN A 24 5.69 4.00 19.40
N PRO A 25 6.79 4.60 19.92
CA PRO A 25 6.77 5.30 21.20
C PRO A 25 6.07 6.67 21.14
N LYS A 26 5.76 7.17 19.93
CA LYS A 26 5.11 8.48 19.72
C LYS A 26 3.59 8.37 19.53
N LYS A 27 3.02 7.17 19.56
CA LYS A 27 1.57 6.97 19.39
C LYS A 27 0.81 7.75 20.47
N LEU A 28 -0.20 8.50 20.03
CA LEU A 28 -1.16 9.20 20.88
C LEU A 28 -2.54 8.53 20.81
N SER A 29 -3.49 9.00 21.62
CA SER A 29 -4.90 8.67 21.41
C SER A 29 -5.42 9.29 20.10
N TRP A 30 -6.52 8.76 19.58
CA TRP A 30 -7.14 9.35 18.40
C TRP A 30 -7.62 10.79 18.66
N GLU A 31 -8.13 11.07 19.85
CA GLU A 31 -8.60 12.40 20.23
C GLU A 31 -7.49 13.45 20.18
N GLU A 32 -6.28 13.08 20.63
CA GLU A 32 -5.11 13.98 20.62
C GLU A 32 -4.51 14.15 19.22
N SER A 33 -4.62 13.13 18.37
CA SER A 33 -3.97 13.12 17.05
C SER A 33 -4.82 13.73 15.93
N LYS A 34 -6.14 13.51 15.91
CA LYS A 34 -7.01 13.92 14.78
C LYS A 34 -6.93 15.42 14.43
N GLY A 35 -6.63 16.28 15.41
CA GLY A 35 -6.54 17.72 15.24
C GLY A 35 -5.19 18.24 14.73
N ILE A 36 -4.14 17.41 14.75
CA ILE A 36 -2.77 17.81 14.36
C ILE A 36 -2.31 17.20 13.03
N LEU A 37 -3.10 16.29 12.46
CA LEU A 37 -2.77 15.63 11.20
C LEU A 37 -3.00 16.59 10.00
N PRO A 38 -2.14 16.51 8.96
CA PRO A 38 -2.26 17.36 7.78
C PRO A 38 -3.32 16.87 6.78
N VAL A 39 -4.19 15.94 7.18
CA VAL A 39 -5.27 15.33 6.39
C VAL A 39 -6.55 15.41 7.21
N THR A 40 -7.68 15.67 6.55
CA THR A 40 -8.99 15.76 7.22
C THR A 40 -10.00 14.74 6.69
N ALA A 41 -10.98 14.40 7.53
CA ALA A 41 -12.09 13.53 7.16
C ALA A 41 -12.85 14.04 5.93
N SER A 42 -13.01 15.37 5.81
CA SER A 42 -13.71 15.96 4.66
C SER A 42 -12.97 15.75 3.34
N GLU A 43 -11.64 15.70 3.35
CA GLU A 43 -10.86 15.39 2.15
C GLU A 43 -11.02 13.93 1.73
N VAL A 44 -11.15 13.01 2.68
CA VAL A 44 -11.46 11.60 2.39
C VAL A 44 -12.87 11.44 1.84
N GLU A 45 -13.85 12.16 2.38
CA GLU A 45 -15.22 12.15 1.85
C GLU A 45 -15.29 12.77 0.44
N ASP A 46 -14.53 13.83 0.15
CA ASP A 46 -14.41 14.37 -1.21
C ASP A 46 -13.73 13.36 -2.17
N ALA A 47 -12.70 12.65 -1.71
CA ALA A 47 -12.08 11.57 -2.48
C ALA A 47 -13.08 10.47 -2.82
N LYS A 48 -13.88 10.04 -1.84
CA LYS A 48 -14.97 9.07 -2.02
C LYS A 48 -16.05 9.56 -2.98
N ALA A 49 -16.50 10.80 -2.84
CA ALA A 49 -17.51 11.42 -3.71
C ALA A 49 -17.02 11.51 -5.16
N ARG A 50 -15.75 11.84 -5.37
CA ARG A 50 -15.12 11.85 -6.69
C ARG A 50 -15.08 10.45 -7.31
N LEU A 51 -14.65 9.44 -6.57
CA LEU A 51 -14.68 8.06 -7.08
C LEU A 51 -16.10 7.62 -7.46
N ALA A 52 -17.12 8.07 -6.73
CA ALA A 52 -18.52 7.83 -7.10
C ALA A 52 -18.91 8.53 -8.41
N ARG A 53 -18.51 9.79 -8.61
CA ARG A 53 -18.72 10.49 -9.90
C ARG A 53 -18.04 9.78 -11.06
N PHE A 54 -16.84 9.25 -10.86
CA PHE A 54 -16.10 8.50 -11.90
C PHE A 54 -16.58 7.07 -12.14
N ALA A 55 -17.50 6.53 -11.33
CA ALA A 55 -17.93 5.14 -11.48
C ALA A 55 -18.46 4.82 -12.90
N PRO A 56 -19.31 5.65 -13.56
CA PRO A 56 -19.72 5.42 -14.95
C PRO A 56 -18.58 5.47 -15.97
N PHE A 57 -17.57 6.32 -15.75
CA PHE A 57 -16.36 6.37 -16.58
C PHE A 57 -15.56 5.06 -16.44
N ILE A 58 -15.30 4.63 -15.21
CA ILE A 58 -14.57 3.40 -14.90
C ILE A 58 -15.29 2.20 -15.51
N GLN A 59 -16.62 2.11 -15.35
CA GLN A 59 -17.44 1.04 -15.92
C GLN A 59 -17.30 0.93 -17.45
N LYS A 60 -17.22 2.07 -18.13
CA LYS A 60 -17.08 2.15 -19.58
C LYS A 60 -15.67 1.81 -20.06
N CYS A 61 -14.64 2.29 -19.37
CA CYS A 61 -13.24 2.05 -19.74
C CYS A 61 -12.71 0.68 -19.30
N PHE A 62 -13.27 0.10 -18.24
CA PHE A 62 -12.84 -1.17 -17.67
C PHE A 62 -14.04 -2.12 -17.52
N PRO A 63 -14.36 -2.91 -18.56
CA PRO A 63 -15.56 -3.76 -18.58
C PRO A 63 -15.67 -4.76 -17.43
N GLU A 64 -14.55 -5.15 -16.82
CA GLU A 64 -14.51 -6.02 -15.64
C GLU A 64 -15.12 -5.40 -14.37
N THR A 65 -15.37 -4.09 -14.37
CA THR A 65 -16.04 -3.37 -13.27
C THR A 65 -17.55 -3.23 -13.48
N LYS A 66 -18.13 -3.85 -14.52
CA LYS A 66 -19.56 -3.73 -14.84
C LYS A 66 -20.47 -4.22 -13.73
N GLU A 67 -20.15 -5.36 -13.12
CA GLU A 67 -20.95 -5.96 -12.05
C GLU A 67 -20.93 -5.12 -10.77
N SER A 68 -19.83 -4.40 -10.51
CA SER A 68 -19.70 -3.47 -9.39
C SER A 68 -20.14 -2.04 -9.73
N GLY A 69 -20.75 -1.82 -10.89
CA GLY A 69 -21.21 -0.49 -11.32
C GLY A 69 -20.06 0.53 -11.47
N GLY A 70 -18.85 0.08 -11.79
CA GLY A 70 -17.65 0.93 -11.88
C GLY A 70 -16.93 1.17 -10.55
N VAL A 71 -17.40 0.56 -9.46
CA VAL A 71 -16.71 0.65 -8.16
C VAL A 71 -15.50 -0.29 -8.16
N ILE A 72 -14.33 0.28 -7.89
CA ILE A 72 -13.09 -0.48 -7.65
C ILE A 72 -13.03 -0.83 -6.15
N GLU A 73 -13.31 -2.09 -5.82
CA GLU A 73 -13.28 -2.62 -4.46
C GLU A 73 -12.87 -4.09 -4.47
N SER A 74 -12.33 -4.58 -3.35
CA SER A 74 -11.85 -5.95 -3.18
C SER A 74 -12.62 -6.67 -2.09
N GLU A 75 -12.64 -8.00 -2.17
CA GLU A 75 -13.28 -8.84 -1.15
C GLU A 75 -12.53 -8.81 0.19
N LEU A 76 -13.27 -9.00 1.27
CA LEU A 76 -12.77 -9.33 2.60
C LEU A 76 -13.23 -10.76 2.92
N VAL A 77 -12.29 -11.69 3.10
CA VAL A 77 -12.63 -13.11 3.29
C VAL A 77 -12.00 -13.68 4.56
N PRO A 78 -12.68 -14.57 5.30
CA PRO A 78 -12.05 -15.32 6.37
C PRO A 78 -11.06 -16.33 5.81
N ILE A 79 -9.93 -16.51 6.52
CA ILE A 79 -8.85 -17.43 6.16
C ILE A 79 -8.49 -18.32 7.37
N GLU A 80 -9.49 -18.99 7.91
CA GLU A 80 -9.38 -19.79 9.12
C GLU A 80 -8.42 -20.98 8.96
N LYS A 81 -8.32 -21.58 7.78
CA LYS A 81 -7.37 -22.68 7.54
C LYS A 81 -5.94 -22.16 7.50
N MET A 82 -5.72 -20.95 6.97
CA MET A 82 -4.43 -20.28 7.06
C MET A 82 -4.06 -20.00 8.52
N LYS A 83 -5.01 -19.51 9.34
CA LYS A 83 -4.79 -19.30 10.79
C LYS A 83 -4.36 -20.58 11.49
N GLU A 84 -5.09 -21.68 11.27
CA GLU A 84 -4.77 -22.99 11.82
C GLU A 84 -3.38 -23.47 11.39
N LEU A 85 -3.05 -23.35 10.11
CA LEU A 85 -1.76 -23.76 9.56
C LEU A 85 -0.61 -22.91 10.11
N LEU A 86 -0.76 -21.59 10.22
CA LEU A 86 0.22 -20.71 10.84
C LEU A 86 0.47 -21.07 12.32
N ASN A 87 -0.58 -21.38 13.07
CA ASN A 87 -0.44 -21.79 14.47
C ASN A 87 0.25 -23.17 14.61
N GLN A 88 -0.06 -24.12 13.72
CA GLN A 88 0.47 -25.48 13.80
C GLN A 88 1.88 -25.65 13.23
N GLU A 89 2.15 -25.04 12.06
CA GLU A 89 3.38 -25.28 11.30
C GLU A 89 4.41 -24.13 11.48
N PHE A 90 3.98 -22.93 11.86
CA PHE A 90 4.84 -21.73 11.96
C PHE A 90 5.04 -21.23 13.40
N GLY A 91 4.53 -21.97 14.39
CA GLY A 91 4.64 -21.62 15.80
C GLY A 91 3.83 -20.37 16.19
N GLY A 92 2.79 -20.04 15.43
CA GLY A 92 1.88 -18.94 15.73
C GLY A 92 1.02 -19.19 16.98
N THR A 93 0.54 -18.10 17.56
CA THR A 93 -0.46 -18.11 18.65
C THR A 93 -1.61 -17.17 18.31
N ILE A 94 -2.07 -17.19 17.06
CA ILE A 94 -3.11 -16.30 16.56
C ILE A 94 -4.44 -16.72 17.19
N GLU A 95 -5.03 -15.82 17.96
CA GLU A 95 -6.36 -15.93 18.56
C GLU A 95 -7.39 -15.13 17.74
N GLY A 96 -8.67 -15.22 18.08
CA GLY A 96 -9.73 -14.48 17.38
C GLY A 96 -9.92 -14.91 15.92
N THR A 97 -10.35 -13.96 15.09
CA THR A 97 -10.66 -14.16 13.67
C THR A 97 -9.52 -13.66 12.79
N LEU A 98 -9.15 -14.43 11.76
CA LEU A 98 -8.18 -13.98 10.75
C LEU A 98 -8.87 -13.81 9.39
N LEU A 99 -8.85 -12.58 8.88
CA LEU A 99 -9.38 -12.20 7.58
C LEU A 99 -8.25 -11.78 6.64
N LEU A 100 -8.51 -11.89 5.34
CA LEU A 100 -7.66 -11.39 4.27
C LEU A 100 -8.42 -10.29 3.51
N LYS A 101 -7.87 -9.06 3.51
CA LYS A 101 -8.35 -7.99 2.62
C LYS A 101 -7.64 -8.13 1.28
N LYS A 102 -8.37 -8.50 0.23
CA LYS A 102 -7.81 -8.94 -1.06
C LYS A 102 -7.53 -7.79 -2.02
N ASP A 103 -6.84 -6.75 -1.59
CA ASP A 103 -6.42 -5.67 -2.50
C ASP A 103 -5.51 -6.15 -3.63
N SER A 104 -4.87 -7.31 -3.44
CA SER A 104 -4.21 -8.12 -4.46
C SER A 104 -5.09 -8.51 -5.65
N HIS A 105 -6.41 -8.38 -5.53
CA HIS A 105 -7.40 -8.77 -6.53
C HIS A 105 -8.22 -7.60 -7.08
N LEU A 106 -7.94 -6.36 -6.68
CA LEU A 106 -8.63 -5.17 -7.20
C LEU A 106 -8.66 -5.17 -8.73
N ALA A 107 -9.79 -4.74 -9.27
CA ALA A 107 -9.92 -4.51 -10.71
C ALA A 107 -8.90 -3.47 -11.19
N VAL A 108 -8.69 -3.41 -12.51
CA VAL A 108 -7.80 -2.51 -13.25
C VAL A 108 -6.31 -2.82 -13.06
N ALA A 109 -5.83 -2.81 -11.82
CA ALA A 109 -4.39 -2.89 -11.54
C ALA A 109 -3.97 -4.04 -10.59
N GLY A 110 -4.90 -4.89 -10.14
CA GLY A 110 -4.61 -6.12 -9.38
C GLY A 110 -3.74 -5.94 -8.14
N SER A 111 -3.86 -4.77 -7.49
CA SER A 111 -3.06 -4.39 -6.34
C SER A 111 -3.69 -3.22 -5.60
N VAL A 112 -3.24 -2.96 -4.36
CA VAL A 112 -3.65 -1.81 -3.53
C VAL A 112 -3.51 -0.49 -4.27
N LYS A 113 -2.56 -0.40 -5.22
CA LYS A 113 -2.28 0.79 -6.03
C LYS A 113 -3.48 1.20 -6.90
N ALA A 114 -4.39 0.26 -7.21
CA ALA A 114 -5.68 0.54 -7.85
C ALA A 114 -6.58 1.49 -7.06
N ARG A 115 -6.28 1.74 -5.77
CA ARG A 115 -6.92 2.78 -4.98
C ARG A 115 -6.26 4.14 -5.24
N GLY A 116 -5.18 4.44 -4.53
CA GLY A 116 -4.51 5.74 -4.59
C GLY A 116 -4.04 6.15 -5.98
N GLY A 117 -3.38 5.24 -6.72
CA GLY A 117 -2.83 5.54 -8.05
C GLY A 117 -3.91 5.88 -9.07
N ILE A 118 -5.01 5.14 -9.09
CA ILE A 118 -6.14 5.45 -9.97
C ILE A 118 -6.80 6.74 -9.51
N TYR A 119 -7.06 6.91 -8.20
CA TYR A 119 -7.67 8.12 -7.68
C TYR A 119 -6.90 9.39 -8.06
N GLU A 120 -5.57 9.39 -7.97
CA GLU A 120 -4.76 10.56 -8.34
C GLU A 120 -4.87 10.90 -9.83
N VAL A 121 -4.81 9.90 -10.71
CA VAL A 121 -5.05 10.09 -12.15
C VAL A 121 -6.44 10.67 -12.40
N LEU A 122 -7.48 10.13 -11.74
CA LEU A 122 -8.85 10.60 -11.91
C LEU A 122 -9.05 12.01 -11.36
N LYS A 123 -8.43 12.35 -10.22
CA LYS A 123 -8.46 13.70 -9.65
C LYS A 123 -7.85 14.71 -10.62
N HIS A 124 -6.65 14.43 -11.12
CA HIS A 124 -6.01 15.30 -12.10
C HIS A 124 -6.83 15.44 -13.39
N THR A 125 -7.47 14.35 -13.82
CA THR A 125 -8.39 14.35 -14.97
C THR A 125 -9.62 15.22 -14.75
N GLU A 126 -10.22 15.15 -13.55
CA GLU A 126 -11.35 15.99 -13.19
C GLU A 126 -10.98 17.48 -13.22
N ASP A 127 -9.84 17.85 -12.62
CA ASP A 127 -9.37 19.24 -12.62
C ASP A 127 -9.24 19.80 -14.03
N LEU A 128 -8.53 19.07 -14.91
CA LEU A 128 -8.32 19.48 -16.30
C LEU A 128 -9.64 19.56 -17.08
N ALA A 129 -10.54 18.61 -16.86
CA ALA A 129 -11.84 18.59 -17.55
C ALA A 129 -12.74 19.74 -17.11
N LEU A 130 -12.77 20.05 -15.81
CA LEU A 130 -13.51 21.17 -15.25
C LEU A 130 -12.93 22.51 -15.74
N GLU A 131 -11.61 22.67 -15.71
CA GLU A 131 -10.93 23.90 -16.18
C GLU A 131 -11.20 24.15 -17.68
N ALA A 132 -11.23 23.09 -18.48
CA ALA A 132 -11.52 23.18 -19.91
C ALA A 132 -13.02 23.29 -20.25
N GLY A 133 -13.91 23.19 -19.26
CA GLY A 133 -15.36 23.18 -19.48
C GLY A 133 -15.88 21.95 -20.24
N LEU A 134 -15.15 20.83 -20.18
CA LEU A 134 -15.55 19.56 -20.81
C LEU A 134 -16.63 18.82 -20.01
N ILE A 135 -16.75 19.12 -18.72
CA ILE A 135 -17.69 18.48 -17.80
C ILE A 135 -18.06 19.43 -16.65
N THR A 136 -19.19 19.20 -15.97
CA THR A 136 -19.49 19.76 -14.63
C THR A 136 -19.59 18.66 -13.57
N VAL A 137 -19.63 19.01 -12.28
CA VAL A 137 -19.68 18.01 -11.20
C VAL A 137 -21.00 17.22 -11.15
N GLU A 138 -22.04 17.71 -11.83
CA GLU A 138 -23.37 17.11 -11.94
C GLU A 138 -23.57 16.23 -13.18
N ASP A 139 -22.61 16.26 -14.12
CA ASP A 139 -22.68 15.48 -15.35
C ASP A 139 -22.48 13.97 -15.13
N ASP A 140 -22.87 13.17 -16.12
CA ASP A 140 -22.42 11.76 -16.21
C ASP A 140 -20.99 11.70 -16.75
N TYR A 141 -20.07 11.19 -15.93
CA TYR A 141 -18.64 11.14 -16.24
C TYR A 141 -18.31 10.11 -17.34
N SER A 142 -19.27 9.27 -17.76
CA SER A 142 -19.11 8.43 -18.96
C SER A 142 -18.79 9.25 -20.25
N LYS A 143 -19.09 10.56 -20.23
CA LYS A 143 -18.68 11.56 -21.24
C LYS A 143 -17.17 11.69 -21.40
N LEU A 144 -16.40 11.54 -20.31
CA LEU A 144 -14.93 11.67 -20.33
C LEU A 144 -14.25 10.56 -21.16
N ALA A 145 -14.97 9.47 -21.46
CA ALA A 145 -14.50 8.41 -22.34
C ALA A 145 -14.79 8.68 -23.84
N SER A 146 -15.30 9.86 -24.21
CA SER A 146 -15.54 10.24 -25.61
C SER A 146 -14.24 10.52 -26.37
N ASP A 147 -14.28 10.37 -27.70
CA ASP A 147 -13.12 10.66 -28.56
C ASP A 147 -12.64 12.13 -28.44
N GLU A 148 -13.56 13.06 -28.20
CA GLU A 148 -13.26 14.47 -27.96
C GLU A 148 -12.44 14.65 -26.68
N CYS A 149 -12.89 14.08 -25.56
CA CYS A 149 -12.16 14.12 -24.29
C CYS A 149 -10.82 13.40 -24.39
N ARG A 150 -10.76 12.22 -25.01
CA ARG A 150 -9.51 11.50 -25.24
C ARG A 150 -8.51 12.32 -26.05
N LYS A 151 -8.98 13.03 -27.08
CA LYS A 151 -8.13 13.93 -27.89
C LYS A 151 -7.65 15.16 -27.10
N TYR A 152 -8.45 15.63 -26.14
CA TYR A 152 -8.02 16.69 -25.23
C TYR A 152 -6.92 16.18 -24.28
N PHE A 153 -7.14 15.05 -23.60
CA PHE A 153 -6.18 14.49 -22.63
C PHE A 153 -4.88 14.02 -23.27
N SER A 154 -4.88 13.62 -24.55
CA SER A 154 -3.65 13.22 -25.25
C SER A 154 -2.63 14.35 -25.44
N GLN A 155 -3.04 15.60 -25.21
CA GLN A 155 -2.12 16.75 -25.18
C GLN A 155 -1.26 16.78 -23.91
N TYR A 156 -1.69 16.10 -22.85
CA TYR A 156 -1.02 16.06 -21.56
C TYR A 156 -0.26 14.74 -21.37
N THR A 157 0.73 14.77 -20.48
CA THR A 157 1.61 13.63 -20.19
C THR A 157 1.58 13.28 -18.70
N ILE A 158 1.21 12.06 -18.36
CA ILE A 158 1.39 11.52 -17.00
C ILE A 158 2.73 10.80 -16.93
N GLN A 159 3.53 11.14 -15.94
CA GLN A 159 4.83 10.51 -15.68
C GLN A 159 4.88 9.94 -14.27
N VAL A 160 5.55 8.79 -14.10
CA VAL A 160 5.77 8.19 -12.77
C VAL A 160 7.08 7.42 -12.76
N GLY A 161 7.85 7.56 -11.66
CA GLY A 161 8.97 6.68 -11.36
C GLY A 161 8.52 5.51 -10.48
N SER A 162 8.49 4.30 -11.01
CA SER A 162 8.10 3.11 -10.24
C SER A 162 8.54 1.81 -10.92
N THR A 163 9.19 0.94 -10.17
CA THR A 163 9.52 -0.43 -10.59
C THR A 163 8.40 -1.44 -10.29
N GLY A 164 7.38 -1.02 -9.54
CA GLY A 164 6.36 -1.88 -8.97
C GLY A 164 4.94 -1.60 -9.45
N ASN A 165 3.97 -1.93 -8.60
CA ASN A 165 2.55 -1.87 -8.96
C ASN A 165 1.99 -0.44 -9.13
N LEU A 166 2.69 0.58 -8.62
CA LEU A 166 2.26 1.96 -8.81
C LEU A 166 2.38 2.35 -10.29
N GLY A 167 3.51 2.05 -10.92
CA GLY A 167 3.72 2.26 -12.36
C GLY A 167 2.65 1.55 -13.20
N LEU A 168 2.32 0.30 -12.89
CA LEU A 168 1.21 -0.44 -13.52
C LEU A 168 -0.13 0.28 -13.36
N SER A 169 -0.49 0.65 -12.14
CA SER A 169 -1.79 1.26 -11.86
C SER A 169 -1.97 2.61 -12.55
N ILE A 170 -0.97 3.47 -12.48
CA ILE A 170 -1.00 4.78 -13.12
C ILE A 170 -0.96 4.60 -14.63
N GLY A 171 -0.09 3.72 -15.12
CA GLY A 171 0.06 3.48 -16.55
C GLY A 171 -1.24 3.05 -17.22
N ILE A 172 -1.90 2.05 -16.65
CA ILE A 172 -3.18 1.52 -17.17
C ILE A 172 -4.30 2.57 -17.07
N ALA A 173 -4.43 3.26 -15.93
CA ALA A 173 -5.47 4.27 -15.74
C ALA A 173 -5.28 5.49 -16.66
N SER A 174 -4.06 6.00 -16.76
CA SER A 174 -3.76 7.17 -17.59
C SER A 174 -3.93 6.89 -19.08
N ALA A 175 -3.52 5.70 -19.55
CA ALA A 175 -3.74 5.27 -20.93
C ALA A 175 -5.25 5.11 -21.25
N ALA A 176 -6.03 4.62 -20.28
CA ALA A 176 -7.48 4.51 -20.43
C ALA A 176 -8.18 5.87 -20.54
N VAL A 177 -7.72 6.89 -19.81
CA VAL A 177 -8.19 8.29 -19.96
C VAL A 177 -7.79 8.89 -21.32
N GLY A 178 -6.60 8.53 -21.82
CA GLY A 178 -6.10 8.98 -23.13
C GLY A 178 -4.87 9.89 -23.06
N TYR A 179 -4.22 9.98 -21.89
CA TYR A 179 -2.95 10.70 -21.75
C TYR A 179 -1.82 10.06 -22.55
N ARG A 180 -0.78 10.85 -22.84
CA ARG A 180 0.55 10.29 -23.07
C ARG A 180 1.08 9.81 -21.73
N VAL A 181 1.72 8.64 -21.68
CA VAL A 181 2.18 8.06 -20.42
C VAL A 181 3.62 7.64 -20.52
N VAL A 182 4.42 8.04 -19.53
CA VAL A 182 5.82 7.63 -19.38
C VAL A 182 6.02 7.01 -17.99
N VAL A 183 6.55 5.79 -17.94
CA VAL A 183 6.91 5.12 -16.70
C VAL A 183 8.43 4.92 -16.69
N HIS A 184 9.07 5.50 -15.68
CA HIS A 184 10.50 5.41 -15.44
C HIS A 184 10.77 4.24 -14.50
N MET A 185 11.53 3.25 -14.97
CA MET A 185 11.82 2.02 -14.23
C MET A 185 13.33 1.79 -14.18
N SER A 186 13.84 1.20 -13.10
CA SER A 186 15.19 0.62 -13.13
C SER A 186 15.22 -0.59 -14.07
N ALA A 187 16.40 -0.90 -14.61
CA ALA A 187 16.63 -2.06 -15.47
C ALA A 187 16.25 -3.38 -14.76
N ASP A 188 16.41 -3.45 -13.44
CA ASP A 188 16.08 -4.62 -12.60
C ASP A 188 14.57 -4.87 -12.45
N ALA A 189 13.72 -3.95 -12.90
CA ALA A 189 12.28 -4.18 -12.88
C ALA A 189 11.89 -5.42 -13.69
N ARG A 190 10.92 -6.17 -13.18
CA ARG A 190 10.48 -7.43 -13.81
C ARG A 190 9.96 -7.19 -15.23
N GLN A 191 10.46 -7.98 -16.18
CA GLN A 191 10.16 -7.83 -17.60
C GLN A 191 8.66 -7.85 -17.90
N TRP A 192 7.90 -8.75 -17.25
CA TRP A 192 6.45 -8.85 -17.46
C TRP A 192 5.69 -7.56 -17.12
N LYS A 193 6.20 -6.74 -16.16
CA LYS A 193 5.59 -5.44 -15.83
C LYS A 193 5.83 -4.43 -16.95
N LYS A 194 7.05 -4.41 -17.49
CA LYS A 194 7.43 -3.55 -18.64
C LYS A 194 6.57 -3.89 -19.86
N ASP A 195 6.42 -5.18 -20.15
CA ASP A 195 5.64 -5.66 -21.29
C ASP A 195 4.15 -5.37 -21.12
N LEU A 196 3.62 -5.51 -19.90
CA LEU A 196 2.24 -5.15 -19.59
C LEU A 196 1.97 -3.65 -19.75
N LEU A 197 2.91 -2.78 -19.37
CA LEU A 197 2.80 -1.33 -19.61
C LEU A 197 2.80 -1.03 -21.11
N ARG A 198 3.77 -1.60 -21.84
CA ARG A 198 3.92 -1.39 -23.29
C ARG A 198 2.68 -1.86 -24.05
N SER A 199 2.05 -2.95 -23.63
CA SER A 199 0.80 -3.45 -24.26
C SER A 199 -0.38 -2.49 -24.09
N HIS A 200 -0.33 -1.58 -23.10
CA HIS A 200 -1.30 -0.51 -22.90
C HIS A 200 -0.89 0.82 -23.57
N GLY A 201 0.16 0.82 -24.41
CA GLY A 201 0.65 2.02 -25.08
C GLY A 201 1.45 2.96 -24.18
N VAL A 202 1.88 2.50 -23.01
CA VAL A 202 2.73 3.26 -22.10
C VAL A 202 4.18 3.23 -22.59
N THR A 203 4.84 4.39 -22.56
CA THR A 203 6.28 4.49 -22.82
C THR A 203 7.02 4.07 -21.56
N VAL A 204 7.87 3.04 -21.64
CA VAL A 204 8.69 2.59 -20.52
C VAL A 204 10.14 2.99 -20.77
N ILE A 205 10.68 3.85 -19.90
CA ILE A 205 12.09 4.27 -19.93
C ILE A 205 12.83 3.49 -18.86
N GLU A 206 13.90 2.83 -19.27
CA GLU A 206 14.73 1.98 -18.41
C GLU A 206 16.05 2.68 -18.08
N TYR A 207 16.42 2.68 -16.81
CA TYR A 207 17.67 3.25 -16.31
C TYR A 207 18.56 2.13 -15.78
N GLU A 208 19.85 2.14 -16.13
CA GLU A 208 20.83 1.17 -15.60
C GLU A 208 21.09 1.35 -14.09
N SER A 209 20.77 2.53 -13.56
CA SER A 209 20.92 2.89 -12.15
C SER A 209 19.74 2.43 -11.27
N ASP A 210 19.84 2.70 -9.97
CA ASP A 210 18.80 2.39 -9.00
C ASP A 210 17.49 3.18 -9.21
N TYR A 211 16.45 2.75 -8.48
CA TYR A 211 15.09 3.31 -8.52
C TYR A 211 15.06 4.83 -8.24
N SER A 212 15.87 5.33 -7.30
CA SER A 212 15.86 6.74 -6.92
C SER A 212 16.30 7.65 -8.07
N GLU A 213 17.26 7.21 -8.88
CA GLU A 213 17.67 7.97 -10.06
C GLU A 213 16.59 7.98 -11.15
N ALA A 214 15.86 6.87 -11.34
CA ALA A 214 14.72 6.83 -12.29
C ALA A 214 13.62 7.84 -11.91
N VAL A 215 13.30 7.96 -10.62
CA VAL A 215 12.34 8.96 -10.11
C VAL A 215 12.85 10.38 -10.35
N LYS A 216 14.13 10.64 -10.04
CA LYS A 216 14.73 11.96 -10.19
C LYS A 216 14.77 12.43 -11.64
N GLN A 217 15.13 11.53 -12.58
CA GLN A 217 15.13 11.87 -14.00
C GLN A 217 13.71 12.08 -14.53
N GLY A 218 12.76 11.21 -14.19
CA GLY A 218 11.37 11.39 -14.61
C GLY A 218 10.75 12.68 -14.08
N ARG A 219 11.05 13.07 -12.84
CA ARG A 219 10.64 14.36 -12.28
C ARG A 219 11.22 15.52 -13.08
N LYS A 220 12.52 15.50 -13.33
CA LYS A 220 13.21 16.55 -14.09
C LYS A 220 12.64 16.69 -15.51
N GLU A 221 12.33 15.58 -16.17
CA GLU A 221 11.70 15.57 -17.50
C GLU A 221 10.27 16.13 -17.45
N SER A 222 9.49 15.77 -16.43
CA SER A 222 8.13 16.29 -16.23
C SER A 222 8.10 17.77 -15.90
N ASP A 223 8.97 18.25 -15.01
CA ASP A 223 9.08 19.67 -14.64
C ASP A 223 9.42 20.58 -15.84
N ALA A 224 10.04 20.01 -16.89
CA ALA A 224 10.37 20.73 -18.12
C ALA A 224 9.21 20.83 -19.11
N ASP A 225 8.13 20.05 -18.96
CA ASP A 225 6.95 20.07 -19.82
C ASP A 225 5.73 20.62 -19.04
N PRO A 226 5.22 21.83 -19.38
CA PRO A 226 4.08 22.43 -18.67
C PRO A 226 2.76 21.66 -18.84
N LYS A 227 2.69 20.70 -19.76
CA LYS A 227 1.55 19.78 -19.91
C LYS A 227 1.82 18.41 -19.29
N SER A 228 2.89 18.27 -18.51
CA SER A 228 3.21 17.04 -17.80
C SER A 228 2.85 17.13 -16.33
N TYR A 229 2.43 16.00 -15.79
CA TYR A 229 2.19 15.80 -14.37
C TYR A 229 2.97 14.57 -13.89
N PHE A 230 3.90 14.79 -12.96
CA PHE A 230 4.67 13.72 -12.32
C PHE A 230 3.95 13.25 -11.06
N VAL A 231 3.65 11.95 -11.00
CA VAL A 231 3.11 11.33 -9.80
C VAL A 231 4.25 11.00 -8.85
N ASP A 232 4.21 11.68 -7.70
CA ASP A 232 5.21 11.62 -6.64
C ASP A 232 4.70 10.79 -5.45
N ASP A 233 5.08 9.52 -5.36
CA ASP A 233 4.65 8.69 -4.24
C ASP A 233 5.33 8.99 -2.90
N GLU A 234 6.41 9.77 -2.91
CA GLU A 234 7.10 10.22 -1.70
C GLU A 234 6.35 11.37 -1.02
N ASN A 235 5.54 12.15 -1.76
CA ASN A 235 4.88 13.36 -1.22
C ASN A 235 3.40 13.54 -1.60
N SER A 236 2.80 12.67 -2.42
CA SER A 236 1.42 12.87 -2.89
C SER A 236 0.38 12.62 -1.79
N LYS A 237 -0.27 13.71 -1.38
CA LYS A 237 -1.49 13.67 -0.58
C LYS A 237 -2.67 13.05 -1.34
N ASN A 238 -2.73 13.18 -2.67
CA ASN A 238 -3.80 12.59 -3.47
C ASN A 238 -3.75 11.06 -3.40
N LEU A 239 -2.58 10.45 -3.59
CA LEU A 239 -2.41 9.00 -3.40
C LEU A 239 -2.93 8.56 -2.03
N PHE A 240 -2.47 9.25 -1.00
CA PHE A 240 -2.85 8.99 0.39
C PHE A 240 -4.36 9.01 0.59
N LEU A 241 -5.05 10.05 0.10
CA LEU A 241 -6.51 10.19 0.18
C LEU A 241 -7.23 9.05 -0.56
N GLY A 242 -6.76 8.68 -1.75
CA GLY A 242 -7.34 7.56 -2.50
C GLY A 242 -7.20 6.22 -1.77
N TYR A 243 -6.11 6.01 -1.03
CA TYR A 243 -5.97 4.84 -0.16
C TYR A 243 -6.87 4.91 1.09
N ALA A 244 -7.05 6.09 1.68
CA ALA A 244 -7.89 6.30 2.87
C ALA A 244 -9.36 5.93 2.67
N VAL A 245 -9.88 6.04 1.44
CA VAL A 245 -11.24 5.60 1.08
C VAL A 245 -11.47 4.11 1.39
N ALA A 246 -10.42 3.28 1.42
CA ALA A 246 -10.53 1.84 1.69
C ALA A 246 -11.20 1.54 3.04
N ALA A 247 -10.98 2.38 4.05
CA ALA A 247 -11.47 2.12 5.39
C ALA A 247 -13.00 2.18 5.48
N GLY A 248 -13.63 3.15 4.80
CA GLY A 248 -15.10 3.24 4.73
C GLY A 248 -15.71 2.00 4.09
N ARG A 249 -15.04 1.48 3.05
CA ARG A 249 -15.46 0.27 2.34
C ARG A 249 -15.25 -0.99 3.18
N LEU A 250 -14.15 -1.05 3.93
CA LEU A 250 -13.90 -2.11 4.89
C LEU A 250 -14.96 -2.13 6.00
N LYS A 251 -15.37 -0.96 6.50
CA LYS A 251 -16.44 -0.84 7.51
C LYS A 251 -17.76 -1.43 7.00
N ASP A 252 -18.14 -1.11 5.77
CA ASP A 252 -19.36 -1.66 5.17
C ASP A 252 -19.27 -3.20 5.10
N GLN A 253 -18.14 -3.75 4.67
CA GLN A 253 -17.90 -5.21 4.60
C GLN A 253 -17.92 -5.90 5.97
N LEU A 254 -17.29 -5.33 6.98
CA LEU A 254 -17.32 -5.87 8.34
C LEU A 254 -18.76 -5.87 8.89
N THR A 255 -19.51 -4.79 8.64
CA THR A 255 -20.93 -4.68 9.02
C THR A 255 -21.77 -5.75 8.33
N GLU A 256 -21.59 -5.94 7.02
CA GLU A 256 -22.28 -6.98 6.23
C GLU A 256 -21.97 -8.41 6.73
N GLN A 257 -20.76 -8.64 7.23
CA GLN A 257 -20.36 -9.91 7.83
C GLN A 257 -20.78 -10.06 9.30
N GLY A 258 -21.43 -9.04 9.88
CA GLY A 258 -21.86 -9.05 11.29
C GLY A 258 -20.70 -8.93 12.28
N ILE A 259 -19.57 -8.39 11.85
CA ILE A 259 -18.36 -8.22 12.67
C ILE A 259 -18.38 -6.84 13.33
N CYS A 260 -18.44 -6.81 14.67
CA CYS A 260 -18.37 -5.59 15.47
C CYS A 260 -16.92 -5.24 15.78
N ILE A 261 -16.57 -3.95 15.71
CA ILE A 261 -15.29 -3.41 16.17
C ILE A 261 -15.57 -2.39 17.26
N ASP A 262 -15.13 -2.69 18.47
CA ASP A 262 -15.26 -1.83 19.65
C ASP A 262 -14.12 -2.11 20.64
N GLU A 263 -14.22 -1.58 21.85
CA GLU A 263 -13.20 -1.75 22.89
C GLU A 263 -12.98 -3.22 23.28
N GLU A 264 -14.00 -4.08 23.22
CA GLU A 264 -13.94 -5.51 23.57
C GLU A 264 -13.62 -6.41 22.36
N HIS A 265 -13.80 -5.89 21.14
CA HIS A 265 -13.54 -6.55 19.86
C HIS A 265 -12.54 -5.72 19.03
N PRO A 266 -11.26 -5.66 19.44
CA PRO A 266 -10.27 -4.81 18.78
C PRO A 266 -9.95 -5.28 17.36
N LEU A 267 -9.73 -4.33 16.47
CA LEU A 267 -9.30 -4.57 15.09
C LEU A 267 -7.78 -4.43 14.96
N PHE A 268 -7.12 -5.42 14.37
CA PHE A 268 -5.70 -5.36 14.02
C PHE A 268 -5.54 -5.39 12.50
N LEU A 269 -4.85 -4.40 11.94
CA LEU A 269 -4.51 -4.34 10.53
C LEU A 269 -3.01 -4.56 10.34
N TYR A 270 -2.63 -5.46 9.44
CA TYR A 270 -1.23 -5.74 9.10
C TYR A 270 -1.00 -5.43 7.64
N ILE A 271 -0.25 -4.38 7.37
CA ILE A 271 -0.17 -3.80 6.02
C ILE A 271 1.28 -3.76 5.54
N PRO A 272 1.62 -4.44 4.43
CA PRO A 272 2.94 -4.33 3.82
C PRO A 272 3.30 -2.88 3.49
N CYS A 273 4.51 -2.47 3.84
CA CYS A 273 4.99 -1.11 3.70
C CYS A 273 6.26 -1.04 2.84
N GLY A 274 6.21 -0.15 1.84
CA GLY A 274 7.39 0.34 1.13
C GLY A 274 7.58 1.82 1.49
N VAL A 275 7.31 2.74 0.57
CA VAL A 275 7.41 4.19 0.84
C VAL A 275 6.41 4.71 1.89
N GLY A 276 5.32 3.99 2.13
CA GLY A 276 4.33 4.28 3.18
C GLY A 276 2.97 4.83 2.70
N GLY A 277 2.84 5.33 1.47
CA GLY A 277 1.61 5.98 1.01
C GLY A 277 0.34 5.13 1.16
N ALA A 278 0.37 3.89 0.66
CA ALA A 278 -0.74 2.95 0.76
C ALA A 278 -1.10 2.57 2.21
N PRO A 279 -0.17 2.01 3.01
CA PRO A 279 -0.49 1.63 4.37
C PRO A 279 -0.82 2.84 5.25
N GLY A 280 -0.22 4.01 5.00
CA GLY A 280 -0.52 5.26 5.71
C GLY A 280 -1.94 5.77 5.46
N GLY A 281 -2.37 5.82 4.19
CA GLY A 281 -3.74 6.26 3.86
C GLY A 281 -4.78 5.34 4.46
N VAL A 282 -4.59 4.02 4.34
CA VAL A 282 -5.47 3.02 4.97
C VAL A 282 -5.51 3.19 6.49
N THR A 283 -4.36 3.41 7.13
CA THR A 283 -4.27 3.65 8.58
C THR A 283 -5.07 4.87 9.00
N TYR A 284 -4.90 5.99 8.31
CA TYR A 284 -5.65 7.21 8.59
C TYR A 284 -7.16 6.99 8.46
N GLY A 285 -7.62 6.42 7.35
CA GLY A 285 -9.03 6.10 7.16
C GLY A 285 -9.57 5.17 8.25
N ALA A 286 -8.79 4.17 8.67
CA ALA A 286 -9.19 3.26 9.74
C ALA A 286 -9.30 3.98 11.10
N LYS A 287 -8.37 4.88 11.40
CA LYS A 287 -8.39 5.71 12.61
C LYS A 287 -9.56 6.68 12.64
N GLU A 288 -9.93 7.27 11.51
CA GLU A 288 -11.15 8.10 11.40
C GLU A 288 -12.42 7.31 11.76
N ILE A 289 -12.47 6.01 11.45
CA ILE A 289 -13.67 5.18 11.66
C ILE A 289 -13.71 4.56 13.05
N TRP A 290 -12.61 3.97 13.51
CA TRP A 290 -12.56 3.15 14.72
C TRP A 290 -11.71 3.75 15.85
N GLY A 291 -11.06 4.89 15.62
CA GLY A 291 -10.26 5.59 16.63
C GLY A 291 -9.22 4.69 17.28
N ASP A 292 -9.30 4.55 18.60
CA ASP A 292 -8.36 3.73 19.37
C ASP A 292 -8.69 2.23 19.39
N ASN A 293 -9.83 1.80 18.84
CA ASN A 293 -10.21 0.38 18.73
C ASN A 293 -9.57 -0.33 17.52
N VAL A 294 -8.83 0.41 16.67
CA VAL A 294 -8.04 -0.17 15.60
C VAL A 294 -6.54 0.03 15.86
N HIS A 295 -5.78 -1.05 15.73
CA HIS A 295 -4.34 -1.13 15.93
C HIS A 295 -3.69 -1.52 14.61
N VAL A 296 -2.86 -0.64 14.06
CA VAL A 296 -2.31 -0.83 12.72
C VAL A 296 -0.81 -1.03 12.80
N PHE A 297 -0.34 -2.10 12.19
CA PHE A 297 1.06 -2.45 12.12
C PHE A 297 1.50 -2.53 10.67
N PHE A 298 2.62 -1.88 10.35
CA PHE A 298 3.26 -2.06 9.05
C PHE A 298 4.18 -3.26 9.06
N VAL A 299 4.46 -3.80 7.87
CA VAL A 299 5.47 -4.85 7.72
C VAL A 299 6.41 -4.51 6.57
N GLU A 300 7.70 -4.44 6.88
CA GLU A 300 8.78 -4.12 5.93
C GLU A 300 9.74 -5.32 5.78
N PRO A 301 10.47 -5.45 4.67
CA PRO A 301 11.56 -6.42 4.56
C PRO A 301 12.74 -6.04 5.46
N VAL A 302 13.46 -7.03 5.99
CA VAL A 302 14.67 -6.79 6.81
C VAL A 302 15.75 -5.97 6.08
N GLU A 303 15.88 -6.13 4.77
CA GLU A 303 16.83 -5.35 3.96
C GLU A 303 16.33 -3.95 3.60
N ALA A 304 15.03 -3.66 3.77
CA ALA A 304 14.40 -2.39 3.41
C ALA A 304 13.45 -1.82 4.50
N PRO A 305 13.86 -1.71 5.79
CA PRO A 305 13.02 -1.23 6.89
C PRO A 305 13.02 0.31 6.97
N CYS A 306 12.66 0.96 5.86
CA CYS A 306 12.85 2.40 5.70
C CYS A 306 11.93 3.23 6.60
N MET A 307 10.70 2.77 6.84
CA MET A 307 9.72 3.46 7.67
C MET A 307 10.09 3.35 9.14
N ILE A 308 10.44 2.15 9.64
CA ILE A 308 10.94 1.99 11.02
C ILE A 308 12.16 2.89 11.24
N LEU A 309 13.13 2.84 10.33
CA LEU A 309 14.34 3.65 10.42
C LEU A 309 14.02 5.15 10.47
N GLY A 310 13.16 5.63 9.56
CA GLY A 310 12.77 7.03 9.51
C GLY A 310 12.01 7.48 10.75
N MET A 311 11.04 6.69 11.23
CA MET A 311 10.22 7.03 12.39
C MET A 311 11.00 6.96 13.70
N ALA A 312 11.78 5.89 13.91
CA ALA A 312 12.54 5.68 15.13
C ALA A 312 13.63 6.75 15.33
N THR A 313 14.25 7.21 14.24
CA THR A 313 15.27 8.27 14.28
C THR A 313 14.68 9.67 14.29
N GLY A 314 13.42 9.83 13.88
CA GLY A 314 12.79 11.14 13.66
C GLY A 314 13.31 11.87 12.41
N LEU A 315 14.21 11.26 11.65
CA LEU A 315 14.74 11.83 10.41
C LEU A 315 13.79 11.61 9.22
N HIS A 316 12.88 10.63 9.32
CA HIS A 316 11.92 10.30 8.26
C HIS A 316 12.64 10.16 6.90
N HIS A 317 12.20 10.89 5.87
CA HIS A 317 12.82 10.90 4.56
C HIS A 317 14.25 11.46 4.51
N GLU A 318 14.82 11.97 5.59
CA GLU A 318 16.21 12.46 5.61
C GLU A 318 17.23 11.32 5.83
N ILE A 319 16.79 10.10 6.15
CA ILE A 319 17.65 8.91 6.27
C ILE A 319 17.20 7.79 5.31
N SER A 320 18.16 6.97 4.87
CA SER A 320 17.95 5.76 4.09
C SER A 320 18.58 4.52 4.72
N VAL A 321 18.08 3.35 4.35
CA VAL A 321 18.57 2.05 4.84
C VAL A 321 20.05 1.82 4.48
N GLN A 322 20.54 2.40 3.38
CA GLN A 322 21.95 2.34 2.99
C GLN A 322 22.87 3.05 4.00
N GLU A 323 22.38 4.06 4.71
CA GLU A 323 23.16 4.81 5.71
C GLU A 323 23.43 3.99 6.98
N ILE A 324 22.65 2.92 7.21
CA ILE A 324 22.88 1.93 8.27
C ILE A 324 23.51 0.63 7.75
N GLY A 325 23.90 0.58 6.47
CA GLY A 325 24.63 -0.55 5.87
C GLY A 325 23.75 -1.63 5.23
N LEU A 326 22.44 -1.40 5.09
CA LEU A 326 21.54 -2.31 4.39
C LEU A 326 21.54 -2.05 2.88
N THR A 327 21.18 -3.06 2.10
CA THR A 327 21.22 -2.95 0.65
C THR A 327 19.94 -2.32 0.08
N GLY A 328 18.80 -2.50 0.74
CA GLY A 328 17.48 -2.21 0.16
C GLY A 328 17.00 -3.28 -0.83
N GLN A 329 17.78 -4.34 -1.07
CA GLN A 329 17.45 -5.40 -2.03
C GLN A 329 16.64 -6.50 -1.34
N THR A 330 15.51 -6.85 -1.94
CA THR A 330 14.57 -7.84 -1.42
C THR A 330 13.76 -8.44 -2.55
N HIS A 331 13.31 -9.67 -2.37
CA HIS A 331 12.35 -10.38 -3.21
C HIS A 331 10.94 -9.76 -3.15
N ALA A 332 10.64 -8.95 -2.12
CA ALA A 332 9.45 -8.11 -2.05
C ALA A 332 9.64 -6.83 -2.87
N ASP A 333 9.62 -6.93 -4.21
CA ASP A 333 9.90 -5.81 -5.10
C ASP A 333 9.00 -4.58 -4.88
N GLY A 334 7.76 -4.78 -4.42
CA GLY A 334 6.83 -3.70 -4.09
C GLY A 334 7.14 -2.99 -2.77
N LEU A 335 8.05 -3.53 -1.96
CA LEU A 335 8.51 -3.03 -0.67
C LEU A 335 10.02 -2.69 -0.67
N ALA A 336 10.71 -2.87 -1.79
CA ALA A 336 12.14 -2.58 -1.97
C ALA A 336 12.41 -1.07 -2.02
N VAL A 337 12.16 -0.38 -0.91
CA VAL A 337 12.23 1.07 -0.79
C VAL A 337 13.27 1.43 0.27
N GLY A 338 14.27 2.22 -0.13
CA GLY A 338 15.37 2.58 0.75
C GLY A 338 15.11 3.78 1.67
N ARG A 339 14.06 4.57 1.39
CA ARG A 339 13.76 5.84 2.07
C ARG A 339 12.24 6.01 2.20
N PRO A 340 11.72 6.35 3.39
CA PRO A 340 10.29 6.51 3.57
C PRO A 340 9.81 7.85 3.00
N SER A 341 8.50 7.95 2.76
CA SER A 341 7.85 9.20 2.34
C SER A 341 8.10 10.34 3.33
N GLY A 342 8.39 11.53 2.79
CA GLY A 342 8.56 12.77 3.58
C GLY A 342 7.26 13.29 4.20
N PHE A 343 6.13 12.88 3.61
CA PHE A 343 4.79 13.18 4.11
C PHE A 343 4.31 12.13 5.12
N VAL A 344 4.34 10.85 4.75
CA VAL A 344 3.66 9.79 5.51
C VAL A 344 4.30 9.54 6.87
N GLY A 345 5.63 9.54 6.98
CA GLY A 345 6.30 9.25 8.26
C GLY A 345 5.83 10.17 9.38
N LYS A 346 5.61 11.46 9.07
CA LYS A 346 5.08 12.46 10.04
C LYS A 346 3.60 12.25 10.35
N VAL A 347 2.80 11.80 9.37
CA VAL A 347 1.38 11.45 9.60
C VAL A 347 1.26 10.21 10.49
N MET A 348 2.19 9.26 10.37
CA MET A 348 2.18 8.00 11.12
C MET A 348 2.71 8.13 12.55
N ASP A 349 3.63 9.07 12.82
CA ASP A 349 4.21 9.33 14.15
C ASP A 349 3.18 9.27 15.30
N PRO A 350 2.03 9.98 15.25
CA PRO A 350 1.08 9.95 16.35
C PRO A 350 0.03 8.83 16.28
N ILE A 351 -0.10 8.06 15.20
CA ILE A 351 -1.26 7.14 15.01
C ILE A 351 -0.91 5.68 14.73
N LEU A 352 0.29 5.38 14.23
CA LEU A 352 0.70 4.01 13.95
C LEU A 352 0.99 3.24 15.25
N SER A 353 0.57 1.97 15.35
CA SER A 353 0.81 1.16 16.55
C SER A 353 2.26 0.66 16.63
N GLY A 354 2.83 0.29 15.50
CA GLY A 354 4.17 -0.27 15.41
C GLY A 354 4.40 -0.89 14.05
N GLU A 355 5.49 -1.63 13.92
CA GLU A 355 5.90 -2.25 12.66
C GLU A 355 6.64 -3.57 12.92
N PHE A 356 6.67 -4.43 11.91
CA PHE A 356 7.45 -5.66 11.91
C PHE A 356 8.43 -5.66 10.74
N THR A 357 9.51 -6.43 10.86
CA THR A 357 10.35 -6.79 9.73
C THR A 357 10.34 -8.29 9.44
N VAL A 358 10.44 -8.64 8.17
CA VAL A 358 10.38 -10.02 7.69
C VAL A 358 11.52 -10.34 6.74
N HIS A 359 12.15 -11.51 6.90
CA HIS A 359 13.11 -12.02 5.92
C HIS A 359 12.39 -12.56 4.67
N ASP A 360 13.02 -12.41 3.51
CA ASP A 360 12.44 -12.81 2.22
C ASP A 360 12.03 -14.28 2.17
N LYS A 361 12.76 -15.16 2.86
CA LYS A 361 12.42 -16.59 3.00
C LYS A 361 10.96 -16.78 3.41
N TRP A 362 10.51 -16.06 4.42
CA TRP A 362 9.17 -16.20 4.98
C TRP A 362 8.08 -15.74 4.01
N LEU A 363 8.37 -14.78 3.12
CA LEU A 363 7.40 -14.33 2.11
C LEU A 363 6.93 -15.48 1.21
N TYR A 364 7.86 -16.35 0.81
CA TYR A 364 7.56 -17.52 -0.02
C TYR A 364 6.91 -18.65 0.78
N GLU A 365 7.31 -18.84 2.06
CA GLU A 365 6.64 -19.82 2.92
C GLU A 365 5.19 -19.44 3.20
N TYR A 366 4.92 -18.16 3.50
CA TYR A 366 3.56 -17.65 3.67
C TYR A 366 2.74 -17.74 2.38
N MET A 367 3.36 -17.52 1.21
CA MET A 367 2.71 -17.72 -0.08
C MET A 367 2.26 -19.17 -0.24
N ARG A 368 3.16 -20.13 -0.03
CA ARG A 368 2.86 -21.56 -0.12
C ARG A 368 1.80 -21.98 0.88
N ALA A 369 1.89 -21.49 2.12
CA ALA A 369 0.91 -21.73 3.16
C ALA A 369 -0.49 -21.28 2.72
N LEU A 370 -0.63 -20.04 2.23
CA LEU A 370 -1.91 -19.49 1.78
C LEU A 370 -2.49 -20.25 0.58
N ILE A 371 -1.65 -20.66 -0.39
CA ILE A 371 -2.10 -21.49 -1.51
C ILE A 371 -2.56 -22.86 -1.02
N LYS A 372 -1.79 -23.50 -0.12
CA LYS A 372 -2.10 -24.82 0.44
C LYS A 372 -3.40 -24.81 1.25
N SER A 373 -3.63 -23.79 2.07
CA SER A 373 -4.78 -23.74 2.99
C SER A 373 -6.03 -23.17 2.34
N GLU A 374 -5.90 -22.10 1.54
CA GLU A 374 -7.03 -21.32 1.02
C GLU A 374 -7.15 -21.33 -0.51
N ASN A 375 -6.17 -21.88 -1.23
CA ASN A 375 -6.10 -21.80 -2.70
C ASN A 375 -6.14 -20.35 -3.21
N ILE A 376 -5.48 -19.44 -2.48
CA ILE A 376 -5.34 -18.03 -2.84
C ILE A 376 -3.87 -17.74 -3.13
N PHE A 377 -3.60 -17.14 -4.30
CA PHE A 377 -2.28 -16.64 -4.66
C PHE A 377 -2.20 -15.12 -4.40
N ILE A 378 -1.12 -14.68 -3.78
CA ILE A 378 -0.70 -13.28 -3.67
C ILE A 378 0.81 -13.20 -3.90
N GLU A 379 1.33 -12.04 -4.34
CA GLU A 379 2.76 -11.89 -4.65
C GLU A 379 3.63 -11.78 -3.37
N PRO A 380 4.96 -12.01 -3.43
CA PRO A 380 5.83 -12.03 -2.24
C PRO A 380 5.68 -10.80 -1.34
N SER A 381 5.63 -9.61 -1.93
CA SER A 381 5.40 -8.34 -1.21
C SER A 381 4.12 -8.35 -0.35
N SER A 382 3.06 -9.01 -0.83
CA SER A 382 1.79 -9.10 -0.09
C SER A 382 1.84 -10.07 1.07
N CYS A 383 2.68 -11.11 0.97
CA CYS A 383 2.83 -12.13 2.00
C CYS A 383 3.45 -11.58 3.29
N ALA A 384 4.14 -10.44 3.25
CA ALA A 384 4.65 -9.76 4.44
C ALA A 384 3.54 -9.50 5.48
N ALA A 385 2.29 -9.34 5.05
CA ALA A 385 1.14 -9.12 5.95
C ALA A 385 0.94 -10.23 6.99
N PHE A 386 1.47 -11.45 6.77
CA PHE A 386 1.32 -12.57 7.69
C PHE A 386 2.34 -12.58 8.83
N GLU A 387 3.43 -11.80 8.73
CA GLU A 387 4.42 -11.70 9.82
C GLU A 387 3.78 -11.11 11.09
N GLY A 388 2.98 -10.06 10.91
CA GLY A 388 2.31 -9.36 12.00
C GLY A 388 1.45 -10.26 12.88
N PRO A 389 0.38 -10.92 12.37
CA PRO A 389 -0.46 -11.78 13.19
C PRO A 389 0.34 -12.94 13.79
N LEU A 390 1.30 -13.53 13.04
CA LEU A 390 2.12 -14.62 13.53
C LEU A 390 2.99 -14.21 14.73
N LYS A 391 3.57 -13.01 14.70
CA LYS A 391 4.58 -12.53 15.66
C LYS A 391 4.08 -11.51 16.67
N LEU A 392 2.84 -11.04 16.58
CA LEU A 392 2.28 -9.97 17.42
C LEU A 392 2.56 -10.18 18.92
N ASN A 393 2.40 -11.41 19.41
CA ASN A 393 2.60 -11.77 20.82
C ASN A 393 3.97 -12.44 21.11
N GLN A 394 4.89 -12.45 20.15
CA GLN A 394 6.20 -13.11 20.26
C GLN A 394 7.35 -12.14 20.53
N TYR A 395 7.30 -10.92 19.98
CA TYR A 395 8.30 -9.89 20.27
C TYR A 395 7.99 -9.15 21.56
N GLU A 396 9.03 -8.86 22.34
CA GLU A 396 8.91 -8.15 23.63
C GLU A 396 8.22 -6.78 23.47
N GLU A 397 8.61 -5.99 22.46
CA GLU A 397 8.04 -4.66 22.21
C GLU A 397 6.55 -4.72 21.87
N THR A 398 6.13 -5.64 20.99
CA THR A 398 4.72 -5.73 20.57
C THR A 398 3.86 -6.40 21.63
N ARG A 399 4.40 -7.34 22.42
CA ARG A 399 3.74 -7.83 23.62
C ARG A 399 3.60 -6.73 24.68
N GLY A 400 4.61 -5.88 24.85
CA GLY A 400 4.57 -4.70 25.71
C GLY A 400 3.48 -3.72 25.27
N TYR A 401 3.34 -3.50 23.96
CA TYR A 401 2.24 -2.71 23.38
C TYR A 401 0.86 -3.27 23.76
N LEU A 402 0.66 -4.59 23.62
CA LEU A 402 -0.60 -5.25 23.98
C LEU A 402 -0.93 -5.11 25.48
N GLN A 403 0.08 -5.17 26.35
CA GLN A 403 -0.09 -4.98 27.79
C GLN A 403 -0.49 -3.56 28.13
N GLU A 404 0.24 -2.58 27.58
CA GLU A 404 0.03 -1.15 27.82
C GLU A 404 -1.36 -0.68 27.40
N HIS A 405 -1.90 -1.28 26.33
CA HIS A 405 -3.22 -0.95 25.78
C HIS A 405 -4.35 -1.88 26.27
N GLY A 406 -4.08 -2.79 27.22
CA GLY A 406 -5.10 -3.69 27.78
C GLY A 406 -5.68 -4.69 26.77
N LEU A 407 -4.90 -5.08 25.77
CA LEU A 407 -5.36 -5.92 24.64
C LEU A 407 -5.14 -7.41 24.85
N LEU A 408 -4.26 -7.83 25.77
CA LEU A 408 -3.92 -9.25 25.95
C LEU A 408 -5.14 -10.14 26.23
N GLU A 409 -6.04 -9.69 27.11
CA GLU A 409 -7.25 -10.46 27.47
C GLU A 409 -8.34 -10.39 26.39
N LYS A 410 -8.18 -9.49 25.40
CA LYS A 410 -9.13 -9.23 24.32
C LYS A 410 -8.75 -9.94 23.02
N LEU A 411 -7.54 -10.50 22.92
CA LEU A 411 -7.09 -11.27 21.75
C LEU A 411 -8.05 -12.39 21.32
N PRO A 412 -8.71 -13.15 22.23
CA PRO A 412 -9.72 -14.13 21.83
C PRO A 412 -10.88 -13.57 21.00
N ASN A 413 -11.20 -12.29 21.19
CA ASN A 413 -12.30 -11.58 20.50
C ASN A 413 -11.80 -10.67 19.37
N ALA A 414 -10.48 -10.62 19.15
CA ALA A 414 -9.88 -9.70 18.19
C ALA A 414 -10.16 -10.12 16.74
N VAL A 415 -10.22 -9.11 15.87
CA VAL A 415 -10.28 -9.30 14.42
C VAL A 415 -8.93 -8.93 13.84
N HIS A 416 -8.25 -9.88 13.22
CA HIS A 416 -6.98 -9.69 12.55
C HIS A 416 -7.20 -9.63 11.04
N ILE A 417 -6.70 -8.60 10.37
CA ILE A 417 -6.76 -8.46 8.91
C ILE A 417 -5.36 -8.39 8.34
N ALA A 418 -4.96 -9.44 7.63
CA ALA A 418 -3.80 -9.39 6.74
C ALA A 418 -4.20 -8.66 5.46
N TRP A 419 -3.48 -7.59 5.11
CA TRP A 419 -3.78 -6.78 3.92
C TRP A 419 -2.95 -7.24 2.73
N ALA A 420 -3.56 -8.02 1.82
CA ALA A 420 -2.87 -8.47 0.61
C ALA A 420 -2.82 -7.34 -0.42
N THR A 421 -1.64 -6.89 -0.83
CA THR A 421 -1.45 -5.65 -1.60
C THR A 421 -1.22 -5.82 -3.10
N GLY A 422 -1.09 -7.04 -3.62
CA GLY A 422 -0.80 -7.33 -5.03
C GLY A 422 -0.80 -8.84 -5.36
N GLY A 423 -1.11 -9.19 -6.60
CA GLY A 423 -0.96 -10.57 -7.06
C GLY A 423 -1.74 -10.95 -8.32
N ARG A 424 -2.92 -10.36 -8.56
CA ARG A 424 -3.82 -10.79 -9.65
C ARG A 424 -3.20 -10.65 -11.04
N LEU A 425 -2.36 -9.63 -11.26
CA LEU A 425 -1.72 -9.40 -12.57
C LEU A 425 -0.43 -10.22 -12.78
N VAL A 426 0.08 -10.91 -11.76
CA VAL A 426 1.27 -11.75 -11.91
C VAL A 426 0.96 -12.88 -12.90
N PRO A 427 1.73 -13.05 -14.00
CA PRO A 427 1.50 -14.11 -14.97
C PRO A 427 1.70 -15.50 -14.36
N GLU A 428 0.95 -16.49 -14.85
CA GLU A 428 0.96 -17.86 -14.32
C GLU A 428 2.37 -18.49 -14.27
N GLU A 429 3.21 -18.24 -15.27
CA GLU A 429 4.61 -18.71 -15.27
C GLU A 429 5.41 -18.14 -14.10
N ILE A 430 5.27 -16.84 -13.84
CA ILE A 430 5.93 -16.17 -12.71
C ILE A 430 5.35 -16.65 -11.37
N ARG A 431 4.03 -16.94 -11.30
CA ARG A 431 3.44 -17.55 -10.10
C ARG A 431 4.07 -18.90 -9.78
N ARG A 432 4.35 -19.71 -10.81
CA ARG A 432 5.04 -21.00 -10.65
C ARG A 432 6.48 -20.82 -10.24
N GLU A 433 7.19 -19.84 -10.80
CA GLU A 433 8.55 -19.48 -10.36
C GLU A 433 8.56 -19.16 -8.86
N TYR A 434 7.64 -18.30 -8.41
CA TYR A 434 7.54 -17.93 -7.00
C TYR A 434 7.22 -19.12 -6.10
N GLN A 435 6.26 -19.97 -6.49
CA GLN A 435 5.93 -21.17 -5.70
C GLN A 435 7.12 -22.12 -5.54
N ASN A 436 7.98 -22.21 -6.55
CA ASN A 436 9.18 -23.05 -6.55
C ASN A 436 10.44 -22.33 -6.02
N THR A 437 10.32 -21.10 -5.54
CA THR A 437 11.43 -20.37 -4.93
C THR A 437 11.58 -20.74 -3.46
N TYR A 438 12.73 -21.28 -3.08
CA TYR A 438 13.10 -21.62 -1.71
C TYR A 438 14.39 -20.88 -1.37
N LEU A 439 14.35 -20.08 -0.31
CA LEU A 439 15.50 -19.30 0.16
C LEU A 439 16.04 -19.89 1.46
N GLU A 440 17.36 -19.85 1.61
CA GLU A 440 18.04 -20.15 2.87
C GLU A 440 17.95 -18.94 3.82
N GLU A 441 18.26 -19.14 5.11
CA GLU A 441 18.29 -18.07 6.12
C GLU A 441 19.47 -17.12 5.98
#